data_AF-A0A9P9DC40-F1
#
_entry.id   AF-A0A9P9DC40-F1
#
_cell.length_a   1.000
_cell.length_b   1.000
_cell.length_c   1.000
_cell.angle_alpha   90.00
_cell.angle_beta   90.00
_cell.angle_gamma   90.00
#
_symmetry.space_group_name_H-M   'P 1'
#
loop_
_entity.id
_entity.type
_entity.pdbx_description
1 polymer ?
#
loop_
_entity_poly.entity_id
_entity_poly.type
_entity_poly.pdbx_seq_one_letter_code
_entity_poly.pdbx_strand_id
1 'polypeptide(L)'
;MSSIVGNVENKVFRDLSKEKRHKLLEKGTVETKVFVTGGLRTARAMVKALGVVDGIGLARPLCAEPNLPKDILEGRVKTGAVVLKIDNKDYGLTEIVAEMQIQ
;
A
#
# COMPACT_ATOMS: atom_id res chain seq x y z
N MET A 1 11.10 17.26 -23.30
CA MET A 1 11.48 18.21 -22.23
C MET A 1 10.58 18.08 -20.98
N SER A 2 10.19 16.86 -20.58
CA SER A 2 9.17 16.65 -19.51
C SER A 2 9.66 15.73 -18.37
N SER A 3 10.84 15.10 -18.50
CA SER A 3 11.31 14.04 -17.60
C SER A 3 12.20 14.53 -16.44
N ILE A 4 12.66 15.79 -16.48
CA ILE A 4 13.57 16.36 -15.46
C ILE A 4 12.77 16.98 -14.30
N VAL A 5 11.60 17.57 -14.57
CA VAL A 5 10.78 18.26 -13.57
C VAL A 5 10.25 17.30 -12.51
N GLY A 6 9.75 16.13 -12.91
CA GLY A 6 9.26 15.11 -11.96
C GLY A 6 10.34 14.45 -11.10
N ASN A 7 11.62 14.52 -11.51
CA ASN A 7 12.74 13.98 -10.74
C ASN A 7 13.25 15.00 -9.70
N VAL A 8 13.16 16.29 -10.01
CA VAL A 8 13.49 17.38 -9.10
C VAL A 8 12.40 17.52 -8.02
N GLU A 9 11.11 17.48 -8.37
CA GLU A 9 10.03 17.57 -7.38
C GLU A 9 10.07 16.44 -6.35
N ASN A 10 10.32 15.20 -6.77
CA ASN A 10 10.46 14.06 -5.85
C ASN A 10 11.69 14.15 -4.95
N LYS A 11 12.79 14.71 -5.47
CA LYS A 11 14.01 14.94 -4.70
C LYS A 11 13.83 16.09 -3.72
N VAL A 12 13.25 17.20 -4.16
CA VAL A 12 12.90 18.37 -3.33
C VAL A 12 11.91 17.97 -2.25
N PHE A 13 10.89 17.16 -2.54
CA PHE A 13 9.94 16.67 -1.54
C PHE A 13 10.60 15.74 -0.51
N ARG A 14 11.52 14.86 -0.94
CA ARG A 14 12.32 14.00 -0.06
C ARG A 14 13.31 14.78 0.80
N ASP A 15 13.94 15.81 0.24
CA ASP A 15 14.90 16.65 0.94
C ASP A 15 14.18 17.58 1.92
N LEU A 16 13.01 18.14 1.54
CA LEU A 16 12.11 18.85 2.47
C LEU A 16 11.61 17.92 3.58
N SER A 17 11.30 16.65 3.31
CA SER A 17 10.93 15.68 4.34
C SER A 17 12.07 15.49 5.35
N LYS A 18 13.33 15.39 4.90
CA LYS A 18 14.50 15.21 5.78
C LYS A 18 14.80 16.43 6.66
N GLU A 19 14.79 17.64 6.09
CA GLU A 19 14.99 18.88 6.86
C GLU A 19 13.85 19.11 7.86
N LYS A 20 12.61 18.86 7.45
CA LYS A 20 11.44 18.97 8.32
C LYS A 20 11.48 17.94 9.44
N ARG A 21 12.00 16.73 9.20
CA ARG A 21 12.21 15.67 10.21
C ARG A 21 13.19 16.08 11.30
N HIS A 22 14.34 16.69 10.96
CA HIS A 22 15.30 17.15 11.97
C HIS A 22 14.66 18.20 12.90
N LYS A 23 13.84 19.09 12.33
CA LYS A 23 13.13 20.15 13.05
C LYS A 23 11.93 19.66 13.87
N LEU A 24 11.33 18.52 13.49
CA LEU A 24 10.22 17.86 14.20
C LEU A 24 10.70 16.95 15.33
N LEU A 25 11.88 16.34 15.20
CA LEU A 25 12.52 15.52 16.24
C LEU A 25 12.93 16.36 17.45
N GLU A 26 13.41 17.59 17.24
CA GLU A 26 13.69 18.55 18.31
C GLU A 26 12.42 19.04 19.03
N LYS A 27 11.27 19.01 18.36
CA LYS A 27 9.98 19.48 18.90
C LYS A 27 9.11 18.38 19.53
N GLY A 28 9.61 17.14 19.63
CA GLY A 28 8.87 16.04 20.26
C GLY A 28 7.55 15.68 19.54
N THR A 29 7.43 16.01 18.25
CA THR A 29 6.19 15.81 17.47
C THR A 29 6.21 14.50 16.70
N VAL A 30 5.18 13.68 16.88
CA VAL A 30 4.99 12.39 16.20
C VAL A 30 4.71 12.63 14.71
N GLU A 31 5.51 12.02 13.82
CA GLU A 31 5.28 12.08 12.36
C GLU A 31 4.06 11.20 12.00
N THR A 32 2.94 11.82 11.61
CA THR A 32 1.74 11.08 11.18
C THR A 32 2.01 10.37 9.85
N LYS A 33 1.96 9.04 9.88
CA LYS A 33 2.09 8.19 8.68
C LYS A 33 0.77 8.13 7.92
N VAL A 34 0.83 8.30 6.61
CA VAL A 34 -0.34 8.26 5.74
C VAL A 34 -0.41 6.92 5.03
N PHE A 35 -1.53 6.22 5.21
CA PHE A 35 -1.82 4.95 4.55
C PHE A 35 -3.05 5.11 3.67
N VAL A 36 -3.02 4.54 2.46
CA VAL A 36 -4.20 4.48 1.60
C VAL A 36 -4.76 3.07 1.55
N THR A 37 -6.08 2.97 1.62
CA THR A 37 -6.84 1.72 1.50
C THR A 37 -7.89 1.86 0.40
N GLY A 38 -8.59 0.77 0.07
CA GLY A 38 -9.71 0.80 -0.87
C GLY A 38 -9.43 0.14 -2.21
N GLY A 39 -9.72 -1.15 -2.30
CA GLY A 39 -9.83 -1.85 -3.60
C GLY A 39 -8.50 -2.11 -4.34
N LEU A 40 -7.35 -1.82 -3.74
CA LEU A 40 -6.05 -2.15 -4.34
C LEU A 40 -5.91 -3.67 -4.50
N ARG A 41 -5.86 -4.12 -5.75
CA ARG A 41 -5.76 -5.54 -6.12
C ARG A 41 -4.49 -5.85 -6.90
N THR A 42 -3.85 -4.87 -7.53
CA THR A 42 -2.66 -5.10 -8.36
C THR A 42 -1.40 -4.59 -7.70
N ALA A 43 -0.31 -5.37 -7.78
CA ALA A 43 0.98 -4.97 -7.22
C ALA A 43 1.47 -3.65 -7.85
N ARG A 44 1.23 -3.46 -9.15
CA ARG A 44 1.56 -2.21 -9.86
C ARG A 44 0.82 -0.99 -9.28
N ALA A 45 -0.46 -1.13 -8.94
CA ALA A 45 -1.22 -0.03 -8.33
C ALA A 45 -0.71 0.28 -6.91
N MET A 46 -0.35 -0.74 -6.13
CA MET A 46 0.25 -0.59 -4.81
C MET A 46 1.59 0.16 -4.88
N VAL A 47 2.48 -0.26 -5.79
CA VAL A 47 3.78 0.41 -6.00
C VAL A 47 3.60 1.85 -6.47
N LYS A 48 2.64 2.11 -7.36
CA LYS A 48 2.35 3.48 -7.81
C LYS A 48 1.86 4.36 -6.65
N ALA A 49 1.00 3.83 -5.77
CA ALA A 49 0.48 4.55 -4.62
C ALA A 49 1.56 4.84 -3.56
N LEU A 50 2.50 3.90 -3.33
CA LEU A 50 3.67 4.12 -2.45
C LEU A 50 4.59 5.26 -2.90
N GLY A 51 4.46 5.76 -4.12
CA GLY A 51 5.14 6.99 -4.56
C GLY A 51 4.61 8.26 -3.88
N VAL A 52 3.42 8.21 -3.26
CA VAL A 52 2.74 9.37 -2.65
C VAL A 52 2.44 9.15 -1.16
N VAL A 53 2.17 7.91 -0.75
CA VAL A 53 1.83 7.57 0.65
C VAL A 53 2.90 6.72 1.31
N ASP A 54 2.94 6.72 2.65
CA ASP A 54 3.91 5.95 3.43
C ASP A 54 3.62 4.44 3.39
N GLY A 55 2.37 4.04 3.16
CA GLY A 55 2.00 2.64 3.12
C GLY A 55 0.64 2.34 2.50
N ILE A 56 0.42 1.05 2.24
CA ILE A 56 -0.82 0.52 1.66
C ILE A 56 -1.51 -0.38 2.67
N GLY A 57 -2.79 -0.13 2.92
CA GLY A 57 -3.62 -1.07 3.69
C GLY A 57 -4.42 -2.00 2.78
N LEU A 58 -4.28 -3.30 3.02
CA LEU A 58 -5.04 -4.36 2.37
C LEU A 58 -5.93 -5.03 3.43
N ALA A 59 -7.21 -5.22 3.12
CA ALA A 59 -8.18 -5.90 3.99
C ALA A 59 -8.67 -7.18 3.31
N ARG A 60 -9.86 -7.13 2.70
CA ARG A 60 -10.50 -8.25 1.99
C ARG A 60 -9.60 -9.10 1.06
N PRO A 61 -8.60 -8.56 0.34
CA PRO A 61 -7.66 -9.41 -0.41
C PRO A 61 -6.83 -10.35 0.46
N LEU A 62 -6.35 -9.88 1.62
CA LEU A 62 -5.54 -10.69 2.54
C LEU A 62 -6.35 -11.81 3.20
N CYS A 63 -7.66 -11.60 3.32
CA CYS A 63 -8.61 -12.61 3.80
C CYS A 63 -8.68 -13.85 2.89
N ALA A 64 -8.35 -13.74 1.60
CA ALA A 64 -8.23 -14.92 0.75
C ALA A 64 -6.77 -15.37 0.57
N GLU A 65 -5.82 -14.44 0.68
CA GLU A 65 -4.41 -14.68 0.41
C GLU A 65 -3.51 -14.05 1.48
N PRO A 66 -3.28 -14.73 2.62
CA PRO A 66 -2.44 -14.21 3.70
C PRO A 66 -0.98 -14.03 3.29
N ASN A 67 -0.50 -14.91 2.41
CA ASN A 67 0.87 -14.90 1.92
C ASN A 67 1.12 -13.85 0.82
N LEU A 68 0.07 -13.15 0.37
CA LEU A 68 0.17 -12.17 -0.70
C LEU A 68 1.28 -11.11 -0.48
N PRO A 69 1.48 -10.53 0.72
CA PRO A 69 2.57 -9.57 0.93
C PRO A 69 3.93 -10.21 0.72
N LYS A 70 4.13 -11.42 1.23
CA LYS A 70 5.38 -12.17 1.07
C LYS A 70 5.61 -12.54 -0.39
N ASP A 71 4.58 -13.00 -1.09
CA ASP A 71 4.66 -13.37 -2.50
C ASP A 71 4.91 -12.17 -3.42
N ILE A 72 4.40 -10.99 -3.07
CA ILE A 72 4.72 -9.73 -3.75
C ILE A 72 6.20 -9.36 -3.50
N LEU A 73 6.69 -9.47 -2.27
CA LEU A 73 8.08 -9.14 -1.92
C LEU A 73 9.09 -10.11 -2.55
N GLU A 74 8.76 -11.40 -2.62
CA GLU A 74 9.58 -12.44 -3.25
C GLU A 74 9.43 -12.46 -4.79
N GLY A 75 8.58 -11.58 -5.36
CA GLY A 75 8.37 -11.49 -6.81
C GLY A 75 7.64 -12.71 -7.42
N ARG A 76 7.04 -13.56 -6.59
CA ARG A 76 6.25 -14.73 -7.03
C ARG A 76 4.92 -14.33 -7.67
N VAL A 77 4.38 -13.16 -7.30
CA VAL A 77 3.14 -12.61 -7.84
C VAL A 77 3.44 -11.50 -8.85
N LYS A 78 3.06 -11.73 -10.12
CA LYS A 78 3.31 -10.78 -11.23
C LYS A 78 2.20 -9.74 -11.44
N THR A 79 0.99 -9.99 -10.96
CA THR A 79 -0.20 -9.17 -11.24
C THR A 79 -0.75 -8.50 -9.98
N GLY A 80 -0.92 -9.25 -8.90
CA GLY A 80 -1.40 -8.80 -7.58
C GLY A 80 -2.27 -9.85 -6.90
N ALA A 81 -3.17 -9.43 -6.02
CA ALA A 81 -4.15 -10.30 -5.36
C ALA A 81 -4.98 -11.08 -6.39
N VAL A 82 -5.20 -12.37 -6.15
CA VAL A 82 -6.06 -13.19 -7.00
C VAL A 82 -7.50 -12.68 -6.93
N VAL A 83 -8.14 -12.67 -8.10
CA VAL A 83 -9.57 -12.37 -8.20
C VAL A 83 -10.33 -13.58 -7.68
N LEU A 84 -10.94 -13.44 -6.51
CA LEU A 84 -11.87 -14.44 -5.98
C LEU A 84 -12.96 -14.73 -7.00
N LYS A 85 -13.32 -16.01 -7.17
CA LYS A 85 -14.50 -16.43 -7.96
C LYS A 85 -15.82 -16.03 -7.31
N ILE A 86 -15.76 -15.44 -6.12
CA ILE A 86 -16.88 -14.90 -5.35
C ILE A 86 -17.06 -13.44 -5.74
N ASP A 87 -18.31 -12.98 -5.84
CA ASP A 87 -18.56 -11.56 -6.08
C ASP A 87 -17.98 -10.72 -4.93
N ASN A 88 -17.15 -9.73 -5.27
CA ASN A 88 -16.54 -8.82 -4.30
C ASN A 88 -17.57 -7.91 -3.60
N LYS A 89 -18.81 -7.87 -4.10
CA LYS A 89 -19.95 -7.17 -3.50
C LYS A 89 -20.84 -8.09 -2.66
N ASP A 90 -20.59 -9.39 -2.67
CA ASP A 90 -21.25 -10.32 -1.76
C ASP A 90 -20.53 -10.29 -0.42
N TYR A 91 -20.93 -9.31 0.42
CA TYR A 91 -20.31 -9.11 1.73
C TYR A 91 -20.45 -10.34 2.63
N GLY A 92 -21.53 -11.12 2.50
CA GLY A 92 -21.74 -12.33 3.30
C GLY A 92 -20.72 -13.42 2.97
N LEU A 93 -20.53 -13.73 1.68
CA LEU A 93 -19.53 -14.71 1.28
C LEU A 93 -18.10 -14.22 1.51
N THR A 94 -17.82 -12.93 1.32
CA THR A 94 -16.47 -12.39 1.60
C THR A 94 -16.11 -12.36 3.09
N GLU A 95 -17.10 -12.26 3.99
CA GLU A 95 -16.91 -12.33 5.44
C GLU A 95 -16.48 -13.74 5.86
N ILE A 96 -17.17 -14.78 5.36
CA ILE A 96 -16.84 -16.18 5.66
C ILE A 96 -15.41 -16.51 5.21
N VAL A 97 -15.00 -16.04 4.02
CA VAL A 97 -13.63 -16.21 3.54
C VAL A 97 -12.62 -15.53 4.47
N ALA A 98 -12.97 -14.40 5.08
CA ALA A 98 -12.13 -13.73 6.07
C ALA A 98 -12.04 -14.50 7.38
N GLU A 99 -13.14 -15.09 7.84
CA GLU A 99 -13.17 -15.92 9.04
C GLU A 99 -12.29 -17.17 8.89
N MET A 100 -12.22 -17.77 7.69
CA MET A 100 -11.37 -18.94 7.42
C MET A 100 -9.87 -18.69 7.64
N GLN A 101 -9.42 -17.44 7.74
CA GLN A 101 -8.01 -17.13 8.00
C GLN A 101 -7.65 -17.08 9.49
N ILE A 102 -8.66 -16.98 10.38
CA ILE A 102 -8.47 -16.90 11.82
C ILE A 102 -8.44 -18.30 12.44
N GLN A 103 -9.12 -19.26 11.81
CA GLN A 103 -9.32 -20.62 12.30
C GLN A 103 -8.11 -21.53 12.04
#